data_AF-A0A2N7Q801-F1
#
_entry.id   AF-A0A2N7Q801-F1
#
_cell.length_a   1.000
_cell.length_b   1.000
_cell.length_c   1.000
_cell.angle_alpha   90.00
_cell.angle_beta   90.00
_cell.angle_gamma   90.00
#
_symmetry.space_group_name_H-M   'P 1'
#
loop_
_entity.id
_entity.type
_entity.pdbx_description
1 polymer ?
#
loop_
_entity_poly.entity_id
_entity_poly.type
_entity_poly.pdbx_seq_one_letter_code
_entity_poly.pdbx_strand_id
1 'polypeptide(L)'
;MVYYIRSKSYYRYALDLYKDLPNFKKDLSELQKKAQEIFKLGLKAIWALSYVTPPKKPPEFKELWNKTIESLDSNDISKLENIKNIIFSEKSNPEEVIESVKAFLEIVQRVLKPIL
;
A
#
# COMPACT_ATOMS: atom_id res chain seq x y z
N MET A 1 3.83 -19.08 -10.41
CA MET A 1 2.63 -19.43 -9.62
C MET A 1 2.67 -18.90 -8.18
N VAL A 2 3.73 -19.12 -7.39
CA VAL A 2 3.79 -18.73 -5.95
C VAL A 2 3.77 -17.21 -5.70
N TYR A 3 4.34 -16.42 -6.61
CA TYR A 3 4.42 -14.95 -6.51
C TYR A 3 3.06 -14.25 -6.68
N TYR A 4 2.22 -14.71 -7.62
CA TYR A 4 0.85 -14.21 -7.79
C TYR A 4 -0.03 -14.48 -6.56
N ILE A 5 0.11 -15.66 -5.96
CA ILE A 5 -0.61 -16.02 -4.73
C ILE A 5 -0.20 -15.09 -3.58
N ARG A 6 1.10 -14.86 -3.40
CA ARG A 6 1.62 -13.98 -2.35
C ARG A 6 1.16 -12.53 -2.54
N SER A 7 1.22 -12.01 -3.77
CA SER A 7 0.75 -10.67 -4.11
C SER A 7 -0.75 -10.49 -3.82
N LYS A 8 -1.58 -11.45 -4.26
CA LYS A 8 -3.03 -11.47 -4.00
C LYS A 8 -3.35 -11.57 -2.51
N SER A 9 -2.59 -12.35 -1.74
CA SER A 9 -2.76 -12.44 -0.28
C SER A 9 -2.44 -11.11 0.43
N TYR A 10 -1.35 -10.44 0.06
CA TYR A 10 -1.03 -9.13 0.65
C TYR A 10 -2.09 -8.08 0.30
N TYR A 11 -2.57 -8.07 -0.94
CA TYR A 11 -3.63 -7.16 -1.35
C TYR A 11 -4.96 -7.42 -0.63
N ARG A 12 -5.35 -8.70 -0.47
CA ARG A 12 -6.55 -9.06 0.31
C ARG A 12 -6.42 -8.65 1.77
N TYR A 13 -5.27 -8.87 2.38
CA TYR A 13 -5.04 -8.46 3.76
C TYR A 13 -5.09 -6.93 3.92
N ALA A 14 -4.55 -6.19 2.95
CA ALA A 14 -4.66 -4.73 2.90
C ALA A 14 -6.12 -4.26 2.77
N LEU A 15 -6.94 -4.96 1.97
CA LEU A 15 -8.39 -4.68 1.84
C LEU A 15 -9.17 -4.96 3.12
N ASP A 16 -8.86 -6.06 3.81
CA ASP A 16 -9.56 -6.38 5.07
C ASP A 16 -9.22 -5.35 6.15
N LEU A 17 -7.95 -4.97 6.28
CA LEU A 17 -7.55 -3.87 7.17
C LEU A 17 -8.18 -2.53 6.79
N TYR A 18 -8.40 -2.27 5.51
CA TYR A 18 -9.11 -1.07 5.06
C TYR A 18 -10.58 -1.06 5.47
N LYS A 19 -11.26 -2.20 5.48
CA LYS A 19 -12.66 -2.29 5.97
C LYS A 19 -12.79 -1.93 7.43
N ASP A 20 -11.77 -2.25 8.23
CA ASP A 20 -11.71 -1.92 9.66
C ASP A 20 -11.23 -0.49 9.93
N LEU A 21 -10.58 0.16 8.95
CA LEU A 21 -9.99 1.50 9.09
C LEU A 21 -10.97 2.59 9.61
N PRO A 22 -12.25 2.63 9.17
CA PRO A 22 -13.23 3.58 9.68
C PRO A 22 -13.52 3.46 11.19
N ASN A 23 -13.30 2.28 11.78
CA ASN A 23 -13.52 2.06 13.22
C ASN A 23 -12.51 2.82 14.08
N PHE A 24 -11.35 3.15 13.51
CA PHE A 24 -10.27 3.88 14.19
C PHE A 24 -10.36 5.40 14.03
N LYS A 25 -11.43 5.94 13.39
CA LYS A 25 -11.59 7.40 13.18
C LYS A 25 -11.50 8.24 14.47
N LYS A 26 -11.80 7.65 15.63
CA LYS A 26 -11.76 8.31 16.93
C LYS A 26 -10.34 8.43 17.51
N ASP A 27 -9.41 7.58 17.08
CA ASP A 27 -7.99 7.63 17.46
C ASP A 27 -7.13 7.83 16.21
N LEU A 28 -6.74 9.08 15.98
CA LEU A 28 -5.93 9.45 14.81
C LEU A 28 -4.58 8.73 14.78
N SER A 29 -3.97 8.48 15.95
CA SER A 29 -2.67 7.81 16.05
C SER A 29 -2.79 6.36 15.62
N GLU A 30 -3.83 5.66 16.09
CA GLU A 30 -4.09 4.28 15.70
C GLU A 30 -4.51 4.17 14.23
N LEU A 31 -5.34 5.10 13.75
CA LEU A 31 -5.74 5.17 12.33
C LEU A 31 -4.53 5.37 11.42
N GLN A 32 -3.60 6.27 11.77
CA GLN A 32 -2.37 6.49 11.01
C GLN A 32 -1.48 5.26 10.99
N LYS A 33 -1.31 4.57 12.13
CA LYS A 33 -0.55 3.31 12.19
C LYS A 33 -1.15 2.26 11.26
N LYS A 34 -2.48 2.09 11.28
CA LYS A 34 -3.19 1.15 10.40
C LYS A 34 -3.08 1.56 8.93
N ALA A 35 -3.22 2.83 8.61
CA ALA A 35 -3.03 3.35 7.25
C ALA A 35 -1.61 3.09 6.73
N GLN A 36 -0.58 3.31 7.56
CA GLN A 36 0.81 2.99 7.22
C GLN A 36 1.04 1.49 7.03
N GLU A 37 0.37 0.64 7.82
CA GLU A 37 0.41 -0.80 7.66
C GLU A 37 -0.19 -1.25 6.32
N ILE A 38 -1.39 -0.75 5.98
CA ILE A 38 -2.05 -0.98 4.70
C ILE A 38 -1.16 -0.52 3.54
N PHE A 39 -0.54 0.65 3.68
CA PHE A 39 0.37 1.19 2.68
C PHE A 39 1.57 0.26 2.44
N LYS A 40 2.23 -0.21 3.51
CA LYS A 40 3.33 -1.17 3.44
C LYS A 40 2.90 -2.49 2.79
N LEU A 41 1.68 -2.96 3.07
CA LEU A 41 1.15 -4.20 2.48
C LEU A 41 0.88 -4.06 0.98
N GLY A 42 0.33 -2.93 0.54
CA GLY A 42 0.14 -2.67 -0.89
C GLY A 42 1.46 -2.61 -1.66
N LEU A 43 2.50 -1.98 -1.07
CA LEU A 43 3.85 -1.99 -1.65
C LEU A 43 4.43 -3.41 -1.73
N LYS A 44 4.24 -4.22 -0.69
CA LYS A 44 4.64 -5.65 -0.72
C LYS A 44 3.87 -6.44 -1.77
N ALA A 45 2.60 -6.12 -2.02
CA ALA A 45 1.81 -6.77 -3.06
C ALA A 45 2.38 -6.48 -4.45
N ILE A 46 2.67 -5.21 -4.75
CA ILE A 46 3.30 -4.80 -6.01
C ILE A 46 4.69 -5.43 -6.14
N TRP A 47 5.52 -5.32 -5.11
CA TRP A 47 6.88 -5.87 -5.13
C TRP A 47 6.91 -7.41 -5.28
N ALA A 48 5.93 -8.12 -4.73
CA ALA A 48 5.81 -9.57 -4.89
C ALA A 48 5.55 -9.99 -6.35
N LEU A 49 5.08 -9.09 -7.22
CA LEU A 49 5.04 -9.33 -8.67
C LEU A 49 6.43 -9.29 -9.30
N SER A 50 7.29 -8.40 -8.83
CA SER A 50 8.61 -8.15 -9.41
C SER A 50 9.64 -9.24 -9.05
N TYR A 51 9.47 -9.95 -7.93
CA TYR A 51 10.40 -10.98 -7.48
C TYR A 51 9.90 -12.40 -7.75
N VAL A 52 10.60 -13.10 -8.65
CA VAL A 52 10.39 -14.53 -8.93
C VAL A 52 10.88 -15.41 -7.77
N THR A 53 11.85 -14.93 -6.97
CA THR A 53 12.43 -15.66 -5.82
C THR A 53 12.32 -14.86 -4.52
N PRO A 54 11.92 -15.48 -3.39
CA PRO A 54 11.91 -14.81 -2.10
C PRO A 54 13.34 -14.37 -1.71
N PRO A 55 13.57 -13.11 -1.34
CA PRO A 55 14.85 -12.63 -0.85
C PRO A 55 15.15 -13.28 0.50
N LYS A 56 16.44 -13.48 0.78
CA LYS A 56 16.93 -14.02 2.06
C LYS A 56 16.67 -13.08 3.25
N LYS A 57 16.36 -11.81 2.99
CA LYS A 57 16.03 -10.80 4.01
C LYS A 57 14.72 -10.09 3.65
N PRO A 58 13.90 -9.69 4.64
CA PRO A 58 12.73 -8.86 4.39
C PRO A 58 13.18 -7.55 3.73
N PRO A 59 12.57 -7.12 2.61
CA PRO A 59 12.93 -5.87 1.96
C PRO A 59 12.57 -4.69 2.86
N GLU A 60 13.45 -3.69 2.91
CA GLU A 60 13.19 -2.46 3.65
C GLU A 60 12.17 -1.58 2.92
N PHE A 61 11.50 -0.67 3.65
CA PHE A 61 10.51 0.23 3.06
C PHE A 61 11.07 1.02 1.87
N LYS A 62 12.33 1.48 1.96
CA LYS A 62 12.99 2.24 0.89
C LYS A 62 13.16 1.41 -0.38
N GLU A 63 13.49 0.12 -0.24
CA GLU A 63 13.62 -0.80 -1.38
C GLU A 63 12.26 -1.10 -2.02
N LEU A 64 11.24 -1.34 -1.18
CA LEU A 64 9.86 -1.54 -1.63
C LEU A 64 9.35 -0.32 -2.42
N TRP A 65 9.62 0.88 -1.91
CA TRP A 65 9.24 2.14 -2.53
C TRP A 65 9.90 2.34 -3.90
N ASN A 66 11.22 2.22 -3.96
CA ASN A 66 11.97 2.42 -5.21
C ASN A 66 11.52 1.45 -6.31
N LYS A 67 11.33 0.17 -5.97
CA LYS A 67 10.86 -0.84 -6.94
C LYS A 67 9.44 -0.61 -7.41
N THR A 68 8.58 -0.11 -6.52
CA THR A 68 7.20 0.24 -6.87
C THR A 68 7.18 1.43 -7.84
N ILE A 69 7.99 2.46 -7.60
CA ILE A 69 8.15 3.62 -8.49
C ILE A 69 8.73 3.21 -9.84
N GLU A 70 9.75 2.33 -9.87
CA GLU A 70 10.32 1.82 -11.14
C GLU A 70 9.29 1.11 -12.04
N SER A 71 8.22 0.58 -11.44
CA SER A 71 7.18 -0.19 -12.15
C SER A 71 5.94 0.64 -12.50
N LEU A 72 5.92 1.94 -12.16
CA LEU A 72 4.75 2.81 -12.28
C LEU A 72 5.02 4.02 -13.18
N ASP A 73 3.95 4.54 -13.78
CA ASP A 73 4.01 5.76 -14.60
C ASP A 73 4.24 7.01 -13.74
N SER A 74 4.85 8.04 -14.32
CA SER A 74 5.15 9.32 -13.65
C SER A 74 3.94 9.98 -12.98
N ASN A 75 2.75 9.81 -13.56
CA ASN A 75 1.49 10.35 -13.01
C ASN A 75 1.06 9.59 -11.74
N ASP A 76 1.25 8.27 -11.69
CA ASP A 76 0.92 7.47 -10.50
C ASP A 76 1.99 7.66 -9.40
N ILE A 77 3.25 7.95 -9.76
CA ILE A 77 4.32 8.29 -8.80
C ILE A 77 3.99 9.56 -8.01
N SER A 78 3.60 10.66 -8.68
CA SER A 78 3.23 11.90 -7.98
C SER A 78 2.02 11.72 -7.06
N LYS A 79 1.03 10.91 -7.47
CA LYS A 79 -0.12 10.57 -6.62
C LYS A 79 0.30 9.77 -5.39
N LEU A 80 1.19 8.80 -5.57
CA LEU A 80 1.74 7.99 -4.49
C LEU A 80 2.54 8.82 -3.47
N GLU A 81 3.34 9.76 -3.94
CA GLU A 81 4.08 10.69 -3.07
C GLU A 81 3.13 11.56 -2.24
N ASN A 82 2.08 12.10 -2.86
CA ASN A 82 1.06 12.87 -2.15
C ASN A 82 0.35 12.02 -1.09
N ILE A 83 -0.07 10.80 -1.44
CA ILE A 83 -0.72 9.86 -0.50
C ILE A 83 0.22 9.51 0.66
N LYS A 84 1.50 9.24 0.37
CA LYS A 84 2.51 8.99 1.40
C LYS A 84 2.63 10.18 2.34
N ASN A 85 2.70 11.40 1.82
CA ASN A 85 2.80 12.59 2.66
C ASN A 85 1.57 12.73 3.57
N ILE A 86 0.37 12.44 3.08
CA ILE A 86 -0.86 12.49 3.88
C ILE A 86 -0.86 11.40 4.96
N ILE A 87 -0.50 10.16 4.63
CA ILE A 87 -0.50 9.02 5.57
C ILE A 87 0.56 9.18 6.68
N PHE A 88 1.71 9.80 6.37
CA PHE A 88 2.82 9.96 7.29
C PHE A 88 2.89 11.36 7.94
N SER A 89 1.97 12.28 7.60
CA SER A 89 1.88 13.59 8.22
C SER A 89 1.09 13.54 9.53
N GLU A 90 1.60 14.21 10.57
CA GLU A 90 0.96 14.29 11.89
C GLU A 90 -0.31 15.16 11.92
N LYS A 91 -0.57 15.97 10.87
CA LYS A 91 -1.68 16.94 10.83
C LYS A 91 -2.85 16.53 9.94
N SER A 92 -2.86 15.31 9.41
CA SER A 92 -3.86 14.89 8.44
C SER A 92 -5.21 14.58 9.08
N ASN A 93 -6.30 14.94 8.40
CA ASN A 93 -7.65 14.62 8.86
C ASN A 93 -7.94 13.11 8.72
N PRO A 94 -8.68 12.48 9.65
CA PRO A 94 -9.02 11.05 9.57
C PRO A 94 -9.66 10.63 8.25
N GLU A 95 -10.52 11.48 7.70
CA GLU A 95 -11.23 11.25 6.44
C GLU A 95 -10.31 11.31 5.23
N GLU A 96 -9.41 12.29 5.22
CA GLU A 96 -8.39 12.47 4.19
C GLU A 96 -7.41 11.29 4.15
N VAL A 97 -7.05 10.74 5.32
CA VAL A 97 -6.22 9.53 5.42
C VAL A 97 -6.95 8.32 4.85
N ILE A 98 -8.23 8.12 5.18
CA ILE A 98 -9.03 7.00 4.66
C ILE A 98 -9.19 7.10 3.14
N GLU A 99 -9.47 8.30 2.63
CA GLU A 99 -9.60 8.54 1.19
C GLU A 99 -8.27 8.31 0.45
N SER A 100 -7.16 8.76 1.04
CA SER A 100 -5.82 8.52 0.50
C SER A 100 -5.46 7.03 0.46
N VAL A 101 -5.79 6.28 1.50
CA VAL A 101 -5.59 4.82 1.53
C VAL A 101 -6.45 4.12 0.47
N LYS A 102 -7.69 4.58 0.27
CA LYS A 102 -8.57 4.06 -0.77
C LYS A 102 -7.97 4.28 -2.16
N ALA A 103 -7.55 5.51 -2.47
CA ALA A 103 -6.92 5.85 -3.74
C ALA A 103 -5.65 5.02 -3.98
N PHE A 104 -4.85 4.78 -2.94
CA PHE A 104 -3.70 3.89 -3.01
C PHE A 104 -4.08 2.46 -3.35
N LEU A 105 -5.08 1.90 -2.68
CA LEU A 105 -5.55 0.53 -2.95
C LEU A 105 -6.11 0.37 -4.37
N GLU A 106 -6.72 1.41 -4.94
CA GLU A 106 -7.17 1.43 -6.34
C GLU A 106 -5.99 1.42 -7.32
N ILE A 107 -4.89 2.14 -7.01
CA ILE A 107 -3.64 2.06 -7.80
C ILE A 107 -3.07 0.65 -7.73
N VAL A 108 -2.95 0.10 -6.52
CA VAL A 108 -2.47 -1.28 -6.31
C VAL A 108 -3.35 -2.27 -7.09
N GLN A 109 -4.68 -2.13 -7.03
CA GLN A 109 -5.60 -2.97 -7.79
C GLN A 109 -5.37 -2.90 -9.30
N ARG A 110 -5.13 -1.70 -9.83
CA ARG A 110 -4.87 -1.48 -11.26
C ARG A 110 -3.61 -2.20 -11.71
N VAL A 111 -2.55 -2.11 -10.91
CA VAL A 111 -1.27 -2.81 -11.15
C VAL A 111 -1.45 -4.32 -11.05
N LEU A 112 -2.28 -4.79 -10.12
CA LEU A 112 -2.59 -6.21 -9.91
C LEU A 112 -3.67 -6.74 -10.86
N LYS A 113 -4.35 -5.91 -11.64
CA LYS A 113 -5.45 -6.35 -12.53
C LYS A 113 -5.08 -7.49 -13.49
N PRO A 114 -3.85 -7.59 -14.03
CA PRO A 114 -3.46 -8.73 -14.87
C PRO A 114 -3.45 -10.09 -14.16
N ILE A 115 -3.51 -10.12 -12.82
CA ILE A 115 -3.30 -11.33 -11.99
C ILE A 115 -4.43 -11.60 -10.98
N LEU A 116 -5.42 -10.70 -10.89
CA LEU A 116 -6.54 -10.78 -9.95
C LEU A 116 -7.68 -11.64 -10.49
#